data_AF-A0A1I6ED37-F1
#
_entry.id   AF-A0A1I6ED37-F1
#
_cell.length_a   1.000
_cell.length_b   1.000
_cell.length_c   1.000
_cell.angle_alpha   90.00
_cell.angle_beta   90.00
_cell.angle_gamma   90.00
#
_symmetry.space_group_name_H-M   'P 1'
#
loop_
_entity.id
_entity.type
_entity.pdbx_description
1 polymer ?
#
loop_
_entity_poly.entity_id
_entity_poly.type
_entity_poly.pdbx_seq_one_letter_code
_entity_poly.pdbx_strand_id
1 'polypeptide(L)' 'MHLCGEPQNTRNIVVRNEEAVISPSWSVHSGAGTHSYTFVWAMDPVAVTELR' A
#
# COMPACT_ATOMS: atom_id res chain seq x y z
N MET A 1 -9.56 2.24 6.22
CA MET A 1 -8.60 1.17 6.58
C MET A 1 -7.79 0.84 5.35
N HIS A 2 -6.47 0.88 5.45
CA HIS A 2 -5.55 0.35 4.44
C HIS A 2 -5.02 -1.00 4.94
N LEU A 3 -5.06 -2.03 4.10
CA LEU A 3 -4.51 -3.36 4.35
C LEU A 3 -3.13 -3.46 3.70
N CYS A 4 -2.15 -3.87 4.50
CA CYS A 4 -0.76 -4.04 4.12
C CYS A 4 -0.16 -5.28 4.79
N GLY A 5 1.08 -5.63 4.44
CA GLY A 5 1.74 -6.83 4.93
C GLY A 5 1.72 -7.99 3.92
N GLU A 6 2.26 -9.13 4.33
CA GLU A 6 2.22 -10.34 3.51
C GLU A 6 0.76 -10.79 3.29
N PRO A 7 0.43 -11.40 2.14
CA PRO A 7 -0.94 -11.79 1.82
C PRO A 7 -1.60 -12.70 2.87
N GLN A 8 -0.81 -13.55 3.53
CA GLN A 8 -1.29 -14.49 4.56
C GLN A 8 -1.18 -13.95 5.99
N ASN A 9 -0.59 -12.76 6.19
CA ASN A 9 -0.37 -12.15 7.49
C ASN A 9 -0.56 -10.62 7.41
N THR A 10 -1.78 -10.23 7.06
CA THR A 10 -2.11 -8.83 6.83
C THR A 10 -2.18 -8.04 8.14
N ARG A 11 -1.88 -6.75 8.02
CA ARG A 11 -2.01 -5.72 9.05
C ARG A 11 -2.87 -4.59 8.49
N ASN A 12 -3.41 -3.78 9.40
CA ASN A 12 -4.24 -2.66 9.05
C ASN A 12 -3.68 -1.34 9.58
N ILE A 13 -3.75 -0.31 8.75
CA ILE A 13 -3.43 1.07 9.12
C ILE A 13 -4.71 1.90 8.99
N VAL A 14 -5.01 2.70 10.02
CA VAL A 14 -6.06 3.72 9.93
C VAL A 14 -5.45 4.94 9.26
N VAL A 15 -6.03 5.33 8.13
CA VAL A 15 -5.56 6.43 7.29
C VAL A 15 -6.67 7.48 7.26
N ARG A 16 -6.31 8.74 7.50
CA ARG A 16 -7.22 9.90 7.44
C ARG A 16 -7.11 10.62 6.09
N ASN A 17 -7.92 11.65 5.91
CA ASN A 17 -7.89 12.48 4.71
C ASN A 17 -6.46 13.00 4.46
N GLU A 18 -6.02 12.92 3.21
CA GLU A 18 -4.71 13.41 2.72
C GLU A 18 -3.45 12.78 3.34
N GLU A 19 -3.59 11.66 4.06
CA GLU A 19 -2.45 10.85 4.48
C GLU A 19 -2.01 9.87 3.38
N ALA A 20 -0.71 9.56 3.34
CA ALA A 20 -0.13 8.63 2.39
C ALA A 20 0.39 7.37 3.09
N VAL A 21 0.34 6.23 2.38
CA VAL A 21 0.93 4.97 2.82
C VAL A 21 1.92 4.48 1.78
N ILE A 22 3.12 4.10 2.22
CA ILE A 22 4.11 3.45 1.37
C ILE A 22 3.88 1.94 1.42
N SER A 23 3.63 1.33 0.26
CA SER A 23 3.49 -0.12 0.13
C SER A 23 4.75 -0.71 -0.51
N PRO A 24 5.54 -1.52 0.22
CA PRO A 24 6.63 -2.26 -0.40
C PRO A 24 6.10 -3.31 -1.38
N SER A 25 6.95 -3.78 -2.30
CA SER A 25 6.58 -4.68 -3.41
C SER A 25 5.95 -6.02 -2.97
N TRP A 26 6.31 -6.52 -1.80
CA TRP A 26 5.79 -7.76 -1.23
C TRP A 26 4.48 -7.59 -0.45
N SER A 27 4.04 -6.34 -0.24
CA SER A 27 2.85 -6.03 0.54
C SER A 27 1.61 -6.01 -0.32
N VAL A 28 0.50 -6.53 0.22
CA VAL A 28 -0.82 -6.21 -0.32
C VAL A 28 -1.09 -4.71 -0.20
N HIS A 29 -1.89 -4.15 -1.11
CA HIS A 29 -2.28 -2.74 -1.09
C HIS A 29 -3.78 -2.62 -1.41
N SER A 30 -4.63 -2.94 -0.44
CA SER A 30 -6.09 -2.84 -0.58
C SER A 30 -6.68 -1.88 0.45
N GLY A 31 -7.78 -1.20 0.13
CA GLY A 31 -8.38 -0.18 0.99
C GLY A 31 -9.89 -0.35 1.14
N ALA A 32 -10.39 -0.08 2.34
CA ALA A 32 -11.82 0.00 2.65
C ALA A 32 -12.09 1.28 3.47
N GLY A 33 -12.82 2.22 2.88
CA GLY A 33 -13.24 3.47 3.52
C GLY A 33 -14.50 3.26 4.38
N THR A 34 -14.68 4.11 5.37
CA THR A 34 -15.95 4.17 6.13
C THR A 34 -17.03 4.99 5.40
N HIS A 35 -16.62 5.77 4.39
CA HIS A 35 -17.45 6.54 3.46
C HIS A 35 -16.79 6.49 2.08
N SER A 36 -17.43 7.06 1.05
CA SER A 36 -16.82 7.28 -0.26
C SER A 36 -15.53 8.09 -0.14
N TYR A 37 -14.51 7.69 -0.89
CA TYR A 37 -13.19 8.30 -0.88
C TYR A 37 -12.56 8.22 -2.27
N THR A 38 -11.57 9.08 -2.50
CA THR A 38 -10.72 9.07 -3.69
C THR A 38 -9.27 8.98 -3.22
N PHE A 39 -8.43 8.30 -3.98
CA PHE A 39 -7.00 8.25 -3.72
C PHE A 39 -6.21 8.28 -5.04
N VAL A 40 -4.96 8.70 -4.95
CA VAL A 40 -3.99 8.65 -6.04
C VAL A 40 -3.02 7.51 -5.75
N TRP A 41 -2.61 6.80 -6.79
CA TRP A 41 -1.59 5.76 -6.69
C TRP A 41 -0.46 6.01 -7.69
N ALA A 42 0.76 5.68 -7.27
CA ALA A 42 1.96 5.70 -8.10
C ALA A 42 2.77 4.43 -7.78
N MET A 43 3.23 3.74 -8.83
CA MET A 43 4.10 2.59 -8.71
C MET A 43 5.34 2.83 -9.58
N ASP A 44 6.51 2.54 -9.03
CA ASP A 44 7.76 2.54 -9.77
C ASP A 44 8.34 1.12 -9.74
N PRO A 45 8.65 0.49 -10.88
CA PRO A 45 9.31 -0.80 -10.90
C PRO A 45 10.70 -0.69 -10.25
N VAL A 46 10.96 -1.52 -9.24
CA VAL A 46 12.32 -1.71 -8.74
C VAL A 46 13.13 -2.38 -9.85
N ALA A 47 14.01 -1.64 -10.50
CA ALA A 47 15.04 -2.20 -11.34
C ALA A 47 16.04 -2.93 -10.44
N VAL A 48 15.88 -4.25 -10.29
CA VAL A 48 16.94 -5.10 -9.74
C VAL A 48 18.03 -5.18 -10.81
N THR A 49 18.90 -4.18 -10.85
CA THR A 49 20.17 -4.34 -11.54
C THR A 49 21.02 -5.16 -10.58
N GLU A 50 21.17 -6.46 -10.86
CA GLU A 50 22.20 -7.26 -10.21
C GLU A 50 23.55 -6.60 -10.51
N LEU A 51 24.07 -5.80 -9.57
CA LEU A 51 25.50 -5.56 -9.50
C LEU A 51 26.09 -6.87 -8.97
N ARG A 52 26.63 -7.66 -9.89
CA ARG A 52 27.53 -8.76 -9.58
C ARG A 52 28.74 -8.27 -8.79
#